data_AF-A0A959E4K1-F1
#
_entry.id   AF-A0A959E4K1-F1
#
_cell.length_a   1.000
_cell.length_b   1.000
_cell.length_c   1.000
_cell.angle_alpha   90.00
_cell.angle_beta   90.00
_cell.angle_gamma   90.00
#
_symmetry.space_group_name_H-M   'P 1'
#
loop_
_entity.id
_entity.type
_entity.pdbx_description
1 polymer ?
#
loop_
_entity_poly.entity_id
_entity_poly.type
_entity_poly.pdbx_seq_one_letter_code
_entity_poly.pdbx_strand_id
1 'polypeptide(L)'
;MKKRKTPEQKFVPKTDISLESFLHKPHDKYFKYLLNAVEVAEEFIRFCLPKAIQEIILWDSLQLSGGSFVDEVLKEHFTDVIYKAETEGDGSFKIAFLFEHKSNYPDYPVYAQLLRYYSNIWETNIRQKEPLALTIPIVVYHGPEPYEKETIRKLFAGLPDILTHFLPHFDYYFINIRELSDESIQNLNFLLLKNIFLVLKHSRNEVYVINNFNRIVVFESGNYSKNLNLQLFRITLLYLQAILNFNRETFNRIYMDLPNTVKTEAKSTMEQYMEWALEKAMVIAEKKIRKEGFQQAIQKGREEGLEKGREEGLEKGREEGLEKALRLFIRHNPGWSAEQTASSFDVPTDYIEDLILKIRNE
;
A
#
# COMPACT_ATOMS: atom_id res chain seq x y z
N MET A 1 -2.51 -15.40 50.87
CA MET A 1 -1.53 -15.51 49.76
C MET A 1 -2.09 -16.45 48.68
N LYS A 2 -2.82 -15.92 47.70
CA LYS A 2 -3.29 -16.69 46.54
C LYS A 2 -2.24 -16.57 45.44
N LYS A 3 -1.66 -17.70 45.02
CA LYS A 3 -0.70 -17.79 43.91
C LYS A 3 -1.34 -17.18 42.65
N ARG A 4 -0.85 -16.01 42.23
CA ARG A 4 -1.19 -15.39 40.94
C ARG A 4 -0.59 -16.27 39.84
N LYS A 5 -1.43 -16.85 39.00
CA LYS A 5 -1.00 -17.34 37.69
C LYS A 5 -0.75 -16.11 36.84
N THR A 6 0.50 -15.83 36.52
CA THR A 6 0.86 -14.96 35.40
C THR A 6 0.24 -15.56 34.13
N PRO A 7 -0.63 -14.85 33.40
CA PRO A 7 -0.87 -15.20 32.03
C PRO A 7 0.37 -14.75 31.26
N GLU A 8 1.26 -15.69 30.91
CA GLU A 8 2.15 -15.50 29.78
C GLU A 8 1.27 -15.37 28.52
N GLN A 9 0.71 -14.18 28.27
CA GLN A 9 0.32 -13.81 26.92
C GLN A 9 1.62 -13.58 26.16
N LYS A 10 2.20 -14.69 25.68
CA LYS A 10 3.25 -14.66 24.68
C LYS A 10 2.69 -13.87 23.50
N PHE A 11 3.30 -12.72 23.21
CA PHE A 11 3.16 -12.07 21.92
C PHE A 11 3.54 -13.09 20.85
N VAL A 12 2.52 -13.64 20.18
CA VAL A 12 2.68 -14.43 18.96
C VAL A 12 2.07 -13.58 17.87
N PRO A 13 2.87 -12.88 17.04
CA PRO A 13 2.31 -12.20 15.90
C PRO A 13 1.59 -13.24 15.03
N LYS A 14 0.28 -13.07 14.87
CA LYS A 14 -0.56 -13.87 13.96
C LYS A 14 -0.27 -13.61 12.48
N THR A 15 0.79 -12.90 12.14
CA THR A 15 1.06 -12.47 10.77
C THR A 15 2.51 -12.75 10.42
N ASP A 16 2.73 -13.75 9.58
CA ASP A 16 3.84 -13.69 8.64
C ASP A 16 3.75 -12.33 7.94
N ILE A 17 4.68 -11.44 8.26
CA ILE A 17 4.79 -10.16 7.58
C ILE A 17 5.24 -10.50 6.17
N SER A 18 4.31 -10.44 5.22
CA SER A 18 4.64 -10.69 3.82
C SER A 18 5.69 -9.66 3.41
N LEU A 19 6.73 -10.10 2.71
CA LEU A 19 7.79 -9.22 2.21
C LEU A 19 7.23 -8.14 1.26
N GLU A 20 6.06 -8.41 0.67
CA GLU A 20 5.26 -7.48 -0.14
C GLU A 20 4.61 -6.35 0.67
N SER A 21 4.45 -6.53 1.97
CA SER A 21 3.65 -5.64 2.81
C SER A 21 4.14 -4.20 2.69
N PHE A 22 5.44 -3.94 2.62
CA PHE A 22 5.96 -2.57 2.56
C PHE A 22 5.93 -1.90 1.18
N LEU A 23 5.45 -2.55 0.11
CA LEU A 23 5.42 -1.97 -1.25
C LEU A 23 4.49 -0.75 -1.39
N HIS A 24 3.44 -0.68 -0.57
CA HIS A 24 2.46 0.40 -0.59
C HIS A 24 2.23 0.95 0.81
N LYS A 25 2.39 2.27 0.99
CA LYS A 25 2.32 2.99 2.27
C LYS A 25 3.27 2.41 3.34
N PRO A 26 4.58 2.30 3.06
CA PRO A 26 5.56 1.68 3.97
C PRO A 26 5.60 2.29 5.38
N HIS A 27 5.55 3.63 5.49
CA HIS A 27 5.57 4.32 6.79
C HIS A 27 4.40 3.93 7.70
N ASP A 28 3.20 3.91 7.12
CA ASP A 28 1.95 3.61 7.82
C ASP A 28 1.90 2.14 8.26
N LYS A 29 2.32 1.22 7.39
CA LYS A 29 2.43 -0.20 7.74
C LYS A 29 3.48 -0.46 8.82
N TYR A 30 4.64 0.20 8.73
CA TYR A 30 5.69 0.10 9.74
C TYR A 30 5.17 0.51 11.11
N PHE A 31 4.54 1.68 11.19
CA PHE A 31 3.95 2.17 12.44
C PHE A 31 2.94 1.18 13.05
N LYS A 32 2.03 0.63 12.22
CA LYS A 32 1.03 -0.34 12.69
C LYS A 32 1.61 -1.68 13.12
N TYR A 33 2.58 -2.21 12.37
CA TYR A 33 3.22 -3.47 12.74
C TYR A 33 3.91 -3.37 14.09
N LEU A 34 4.58 -2.25 14.36
CA LEU A 34 5.19 -1.98 15.67
C LEU A 34 4.13 -1.82 16.75
N LEU A 35 3.07 -1.05 16.48
CA LEU A 35 1.98 -0.85 17.44
C LEU A 35 1.13 -2.08 17.72
N ASN A 36 1.28 -3.19 16.98
CA ASN A 36 0.65 -4.45 17.39
C ASN A 36 1.33 -5.06 18.63
N ALA A 37 2.58 -4.69 18.92
CA ALA A 37 3.25 -5.06 20.16
C ALA A 37 2.74 -4.16 21.29
N VAL A 38 2.15 -4.78 22.32
CA VAL A 38 1.59 -4.06 23.48
C VAL A 38 2.66 -3.23 24.20
N GLU A 39 3.90 -3.71 24.23
CA GLU A 39 5.04 -3.02 24.83
C GLU A 39 5.35 -1.70 24.12
N VAL A 40 5.21 -1.67 22.78
CA VAL A 40 5.40 -0.44 22.00
C VAL A 40 4.26 0.54 22.28
N ALA A 41 3.01 0.06 22.26
CA ALA A 41 1.85 0.89 22.56
C ALA A 41 1.91 1.47 23.99
N GLU A 42 2.31 0.65 24.97
CA GLU A 42 2.52 1.06 26.35
C GLU A 42 3.57 2.18 26.46
N GLU A 43 4.75 2.03 25.85
CA GLU A 43 5.76 3.10 25.87
C GLU A 43 5.21 4.40 25.26
N PHE A 44 4.49 4.34 24.12
CA PHE A 44 3.86 5.52 23.52
C PHE A 44 2.87 6.22 24.47
N ILE A 45 2.01 5.44 25.13
CA ILE A 45 1.00 5.97 26.06
C ILE A 45 1.71 6.60 27.25
N ARG A 46 2.70 5.93 27.86
CA ARG A 46 3.48 6.46 28.98
C ARG A 46 4.30 7.70 28.61
N PHE A 47 4.79 7.78 27.37
CA PHE A 47 5.51 8.94 26.89
C PHE A 47 4.59 10.17 26.77
N CYS A 48 3.33 9.98 26.37
CA CYS A 48 2.38 11.08 26.19
C CYS A 48 1.72 11.53 27.50
N LEU A 49 1.29 10.58 28.32
CA LEU A 49 0.43 10.88 29.47
C LEU A 49 1.20 11.52 30.63
N PRO A 50 0.64 12.55 31.29
CA PRO A 50 1.10 13.00 32.59
C PRO A 50 1.11 11.87 33.62
N LYS A 51 2.08 11.91 34.56
CA LYS A 51 2.26 10.88 35.59
C LYS A 51 0.98 10.57 36.37
N ALA A 52 0.20 11.59 36.72
CA ALA A 52 -1.08 11.43 37.43
C ALA A 52 -2.11 10.58 36.65
N ILE A 53 -2.12 10.65 35.31
CA ILE A 53 -3.01 9.81 34.49
C ILE A 53 -2.44 8.39 34.38
N GLN A 54 -1.11 8.25 34.31
CA GLN A 54 -0.47 6.93 34.28
C GLN A 54 -0.72 6.12 35.56
N GLU A 55 -0.80 6.78 36.72
CA GLU A 55 -0.97 6.15 38.03
C GLU A 55 -2.36 5.54 38.24
N ILE A 56 -3.39 5.99 37.50
CA ILE A 56 -4.75 5.44 37.60
C ILE A 56 -5.02 4.29 36.62
N ILE A 57 -4.12 4.02 35.68
CA ILE A 57 -4.28 2.99 34.64
C ILE A 57 -3.83 1.63 35.19
N LEU A 58 -4.68 0.61 35.07
CA LEU A 58 -4.30 -0.78 35.30
C LEU A 58 -3.55 -1.32 34.09
N TRP A 59 -2.23 -1.17 34.05
CA TRP A 59 -1.40 -1.52 32.89
C TRP A 59 -1.51 -2.98 32.44
N ASP A 60 -1.70 -3.93 33.37
CA ASP A 60 -1.92 -5.34 33.05
C ASP A 60 -3.23 -5.60 32.27
N SER A 61 -4.15 -4.62 32.21
CA SER A 61 -5.39 -4.68 31.43
C SER A 61 -5.25 -4.12 30.00
N LEU A 62 -4.10 -3.52 29.68
CA LEU A 62 -3.86 -2.90 28.37
C LEU A 62 -3.86 -3.98 27.28
N GLN A 63 -4.83 -3.90 26.37
CA GLN A 63 -5.00 -4.90 25.32
C GLN A 63 -5.40 -4.26 24.00
N LEU A 64 -4.90 -4.83 22.91
CA LEU A 64 -5.29 -4.44 21.56
C LEU A 64 -6.76 -4.81 21.33
N SER A 65 -7.59 -3.84 20.93
CA SER A 65 -8.99 -4.08 20.57
C SER A 65 -9.02 -4.80 19.22
N GLY A 66 -9.35 -6.10 19.24
CA GLY A 66 -9.04 -7.07 18.19
C GLY A 66 -9.49 -6.76 16.76
N GLY A 67 -8.63 -7.11 15.81
CA GLY A 67 -8.84 -7.09 14.34
C GLY A 67 -9.87 -8.09 13.79
N SER A 68 -10.93 -8.40 14.51
CA SER A 68 -11.96 -9.37 14.07
C SER A 68 -13.41 -8.92 14.19
N PHE A 69 -13.73 -7.72 14.68
CA PHE A 69 -15.14 -7.29 14.80
C PHE A 69 -15.35 -5.77 14.72
N VAL A 70 -14.58 -5.11 13.85
CA VAL A 70 -14.82 -3.73 13.44
C VAL A 70 -15.05 -3.79 11.94
N ASP A 71 -16.24 -3.36 11.51
CA ASP A 71 -16.89 -3.59 10.22
C ASP A 71 -15.95 -3.76 9.01
N GLU A 72 -16.33 -4.63 8.06
CA GLU A 72 -15.74 -4.65 6.71
C GLU A 72 -15.76 -3.26 6.05
N VAL A 73 -16.70 -2.40 6.44
CA VAL A 73 -16.80 -0.98 6.03
C VAL A 73 -15.73 -0.09 6.70
N LEU A 74 -15.28 -0.42 7.91
CA LEU A 74 -14.19 0.27 8.61
C LEU A 74 -12.80 -0.22 8.15
N LYS A 75 -12.67 -1.50 7.77
CA LYS A 75 -11.43 -2.09 7.23
C LYS A 75 -10.98 -1.49 5.89
N GLU A 76 -11.91 -1.02 5.06
CA GLU A 76 -11.56 -0.44 3.76
C GLU A 76 -11.06 1.01 3.83
N HIS A 77 -11.28 1.73 4.93
CA HIS A 77 -10.99 3.16 4.99
C HIS A 77 -10.22 3.65 6.22
N PHE A 78 -10.19 2.92 7.33
CA PHE A 78 -9.63 3.42 8.60
C PHE A 78 -8.83 2.33 9.29
N THR A 79 -7.65 2.72 9.77
CA THR A 79 -6.63 1.78 10.20
C THR A 79 -6.05 2.23 11.51
N ASP A 80 -6.92 2.42 12.49
CA ASP A 80 -6.52 3.01 13.75
C ASP A 80 -6.30 1.88 14.74
N VAL A 81 -5.06 1.78 15.23
CA VAL A 81 -4.74 0.81 16.26
C VAL A 81 -5.39 1.34 17.55
N ILE A 82 -6.32 0.57 18.11
CA ILE A 82 -7.03 0.95 19.34
C ILE A 82 -6.61 -0.01 20.45
N TYR A 83 -6.06 0.55 21.51
CA TYR A 83 -5.82 -0.18 22.76
C TYR A 83 -6.89 0.16 23.79
N LYS A 84 -7.32 -0.82 24.57
CA LYS A 84 -8.24 -0.62 25.70
C LYS A 84 -7.54 -0.94 27.00
N ALA A 85 -7.80 -0.15 28.03
CA ALA A 85 -7.35 -0.41 29.40
C ALA A 85 -8.45 -0.02 30.39
N GLU A 86 -8.38 -0.57 31.60
CA GLU A 86 -9.23 -0.22 32.72
C GLU A 86 -8.48 0.67 33.72
N THR A 87 -9.24 1.42 34.53
CA THR A 87 -8.69 2.23 35.63
C THR A 87 -8.88 1.57 36.99
N GLU A 88 -8.07 1.92 37.97
CA GLU A 88 -8.22 1.48 39.36
C GLU A 88 -9.28 2.30 40.12
N GLY A 89 -9.93 1.70 41.13
CA GLY A 89 -10.83 2.38 42.07
C GLY A 89 -12.32 2.07 41.90
N ASP A 90 -13.14 2.53 42.87
CA ASP A 90 -14.60 2.44 42.81
C ASP A 90 -15.12 3.37 41.69
N GLY A 91 -15.83 2.78 40.71
CA GLY A 91 -16.24 3.48 39.49
C GLY A 91 -15.23 3.36 38.34
N SER A 92 -14.46 2.26 38.30
CA SER A 92 -13.55 1.95 37.18
C SER A 92 -14.23 2.10 35.82
N PHE A 93 -13.53 2.72 34.88
CA PHE A 93 -14.03 2.93 33.53
C PHE A 93 -12.99 2.50 32.49
N LYS A 94 -13.47 2.25 31.27
CA LYS A 94 -12.62 1.84 30.15
C LYS A 94 -12.04 3.08 29.48
N ILE A 95 -10.73 3.04 29.22
CA ILE A 95 -10.02 3.99 28.35
C ILE A 95 -9.76 3.31 27.02
N ALA A 96 -10.01 4.00 25.91
CA ALA A 96 -9.61 3.61 24.57
C ALA A 96 -8.50 4.56 24.07
N PHE A 97 -7.27 4.04 23.95
CA PHE A 97 -6.16 4.74 23.32
C PHE A 97 -6.22 4.56 21.82
N LEU A 98 -6.41 5.66 21.11
CA LEU A 98 -6.59 5.68 19.66
C LEU A 98 -5.32 6.21 19.00
N PHE A 99 -4.63 5.37 18.24
CA PHE A 99 -3.40 5.76 17.54
C PHE A 99 -3.67 6.15 16.09
N GLU A 100 -3.21 7.34 15.72
CA GLU A 100 -3.23 7.84 14.34
C GLU A 100 -1.81 8.19 13.92
N HIS A 101 -1.45 7.85 12.68
CA HIS A 101 -0.13 8.13 12.13
C HIS A 101 -0.22 8.95 10.85
N LYS A 102 0.60 10.01 10.79
CA LYS A 102 0.71 10.90 9.65
C LYS A 102 2.17 10.97 9.19
N SER A 103 2.43 10.33 8.06
CA SER A 103 3.74 10.38 7.40
C SER A 103 3.88 11.54 6.43
N ASN A 104 2.81 12.22 6.05
CA ASN A 104 2.80 13.42 5.21
C ASN A 104 1.85 14.47 5.81
N TYR A 105 1.87 15.69 5.26
CA TYR A 105 0.90 16.72 5.63
C TYR A 105 -0.52 16.16 5.49
N PRO A 106 -1.40 16.28 6.50
CA PRO A 106 -2.75 15.72 6.41
C PRO A 106 -3.61 16.42 5.35
N ASP A 107 -4.15 15.66 4.40
CA ASP A 107 -5.08 16.17 3.38
C ASP A 107 -6.50 16.45 3.93
N TYR A 108 -6.77 16.00 5.16
CA TYR A 108 -8.05 16.15 5.85
C TYR A 108 -7.80 16.59 7.29
N PRO A 109 -8.63 17.50 7.86
CA PRO A 109 -8.47 17.97 9.24
C PRO A 109 -8.40 16.82 10.23
N VAL A 110 -7.29 16.72 10.96
CA VAL A 110 -7.04 15.64 11.92
C VAL A 110 -8.10 15.66 13.02
N TYR A 111 -8.50 16.84 13.49
CA TYR A 111 -9.55 16.96 14.50
C TYR A 111 -10.89 16.39 14.02
N ALA A 112 -11.29 16.67 12.77
CA ALA A 112 -12.51 16.10 12.21
C ALA A 112 -12.43 14.58 12.03
N GLN A 113 -11.25 14.06 11.67
CA GLN A 113 -11.00 12.61 11.57
C GLN A 113 -11.13 11.94 12.94
N LEU A 114 -10.54 12.53 13.98
CA LEU A 114 -10.64 12.04 15.35
C LEU A 114 -12.09 12.05 15.83
N LEU A 115 -12.87 13.11 15.57
CA LEU A 115 -14.28 13.17 15.94
C LEU A 115 -15.12 12.01 15.36
N ARG A 116 -14.84 11.63 14.10
CA ARG A 116 -15.45 10.45 13.48
C ARG A 116 -15.09 9.17 14.24
N TYR A 117 -13.84 9.04 14.69
CA TYR A 117 -13.41 7.89 15.48
C TYR A 117 -14.04 7.82 16.86
N TYR A 118 -14.17 8.93 17.57
CA TYR A 118 -14.95 9.00 18.82
C TYR A 118 -16.36 8.45 18.59
N SER A 119 -17.03 8.93 17.55
CA SER A 119 -18.39 8.52 17.21
C SER A 119 -18.47 7.01 16.95
N ASN A 120 -17.55 6.45 16.16
CA ASN A 120 -17.50 5.02 15.85
C ASN A 120 -17.22 4.14 17.07
N ILE A 121 -16.30 4.57 17.94
CA ILE A 121 -15.99 3.85 19.19
C ILE A 121 -17.23 3.83 20.09
N TRP A 122 -17.90 4.96 20.24
CA TRP A 122 -19.10 5.07 21.08
C TRP A 122 -20.28 4.30 20.51
N GLU A 123 -20.51 4.35 19.19
CA GLU A 123 -21.51 3.50 18.53
C GLU A 123 -21.24 2.01 18.80
N THR A 124 -19.97 1.59 18.75
CA THR A 124 -19.57 0.22 19.07
C THR A 124 -19.89 -0.13 20.53
N ASN A 125 -19.54 0.75 21.48
CA ASN A 125 -19.88 0.54 22.90
C ASN A 125 -21.40 0.41 23.10
N ILE A 126 -22.18 1.31 22.50
CA ILE A 126 -23.65 1.30 22.59
C ILE A 126 -24.22 0.00 22.01
N ARG A 127 -23.78 -0.44 20.82
CA ARG A 127 -24.22 -1.70 20.20
C ARG A 127 -23.89 -2.91 21.07
N GLN A 128 -22.75 -2.88 21.75
CA GLN A 128 -22.30 -3.93 22.66
C GLN A 128 -22.91 -3.81 24.07
N LYS A 129 -23.76 -2.80 24.32
CA LYS A 129 -24.33 -2.48 25.64
C LYS A 129 -23.26 -2.27 26.71
N GLU A 130 -22.11 -1.75 26.31
CA GLU A 130 -21.04 -1.34 27.20
C GLU A 130 -21.15 0.15 27.52
N PRO A 131 -20.67 0.61 28.70
CA PRO A 131 -20.45 2.03 28.94
C PRO A 131 -19.53 2.64 27.87
N LEU A 132 -19.74 3.92 27.57
CA LEU A 132 -18.86 4.66 26.66
C LEU A 132 -17.43 4.67 27.22
N ALA A 133 -16.46 4.32 26.38
CA ALA A 133 -15.05 4.41 26.74
C ALA A 133 -14.57 5.87 26.63
N LEU A 134 -13.79 6.32 27.62
CA LEU A 134 -13.01 7.56 27.49
C LEU A 134 -11.97 7.34 26.39
N THR A 135 -12.08 8.07 25.29
CA THR A 135 -11.11 7.93 24.20
C THR A 135 -10.01 8.98 24.33
N ILE A 136 -8.75 8.52 24.30
CA ILE A 136 -7.54 9.35 24.34
C ILE A 136 -6.78 9.15 23.03
N PRO A 137 -6.83 10.10 22.09
CA PRO A 137 -6.13 10.00 20.82
C PRO A 137 -4.66 10.39 20.96
N ILE A 138 -3.80 9.66 20.26
CA ILE A 138 -2.36 9.91 20.14
C ILE A 138 -2.05 9.96 18.64
N VAL A 139 -1.72 11.16 18.17
CA VAL A 139 -1.37 11.43 16.77
C VAL A 139 0.14 11.56 16.65
N VAL A 140 0.75 10.71 15.82
CA VAL A 140 2.19 10.72 15.56
C VAL A 140 2.45 11.26 14.16
N TYR A 141 3.22 12.33 14.08
CA TYR A 141 3.61 12.98 12.83
C TYR A 141 5.12 12.91 12.63
N HIS A 142 5.54 12.53 11.42
CA HIS A 142 6.95 12.55 11.00
C HIS A 142 7.11 12.95 9.52
N GLY A 143 6.15 13.70 8.99
CA GLY A 143 6.22 14.18 7.61
C GLY A 143 7.34 15.21 7.39
N PRO A 144 7.78 15.36 6.13
CA PRO A 144 8.84 16.31 5.78
C PRO A 144 8.47 17.77 6.13
N GLU A 145 7.19 18.11 5.98
CA GLU A 145 6.71 19.48 6.14
C GLU A 145 6.46 19.83 7.60
N PRO A 146 6.63 21.10 8.01
CA PRO A 146 6.19 21.56 9.33
C PRO A 146 4.68 21.33 9.50
N TYR A 147 4.29 20.75 10.62
CA TYR A 147 2.89 20.54 10.98
C TYR A 147 2.70 20.74 12.48
N GLU A 148 1.71 21.54 12.83
CA GLU A 148 1.37 21.83 14.22
C GLU A 148 0.12 21.09 14.64
N LYS A 149 -0.03 20.91 15.96
CA LYS A 149 -1.28 20.43 16.54
C LYS A 149 -2.44 21.34 16.12
N GLU A 150 -3.42 20.74 15.48
CA GLU A 150 -4.68 21.37 15.10
C GLU A 150 -5.57 21.50 16.34
N THR A 151 -6.39 22.55 16.39
CA THR A 151 -7.45 22.69 17.39
C THR A 151 -8.75 23.02 16.68
N ILE A 152 -9.87 22.63 17.28
CA ILE A 152 -11.19 22.97 16.71
C ILE A 152 -11.36 24.48 16.53
N ARG A 153 -10.78 25.30 17.41
CA ARG A 153 -10.86 26.76 17.29
C ARG A 153 -10.11 27.29 16.07
N LYS A 154 -8.97 26.68 15.71
CA LYS A 154 -8.23 27.03 14.48
C LYS A 154 -9.06 26.70 13.22
N LEU A 155 -9.82 25.61 13.24
CA LEU A 155 -10.69 25.21 12.12
C LEU A 155 -11.88 26.17 11.90
N PHE A 156 -12.36 26.79 12.99
CA PHE A 156 -13.44 27.78 12.97
C PHE A 156 -12.90 29.19 13.22
N ALA A 157 -11.81 29.56 12.54
CA ALA A 157 -11.21 30.88 12.67
C ALA A 157 -12.23 31.99 12.38
N GLY A 158 -12.37 32.94 13.30
CA GLY A 158 -13.35 34.04 13.21
C GLY A 158 -14.71 33.74 13.86
N LEU A 159 -14.92 32.55 14.44
CA LEU A 159 -16.13 32.25 15.19
C LEU A 159 -16.25 33.14 16.45
N PRO A 160 -17.38 33.84 16.66
CA PRO A 160 -17.61 34.62 17.87
C PRO A 160 -17.51 33.75 19.14
N ASP A 161 -16.90 34.28 20.20
CA ASP A 161 -16.69 33.55 21.45
C ASP A 161 -18.00 33.04 22.08
N ILE A 162 -19.12 33.75 21.88
CA ILE A 162 -20.43 33.30 22.35
C ILE A 162 -20.89 31.97 21.72
N LEU A 163 -20.38 31.60 20.54
CA LEU A 163 -20.75 30.37 19.83
C LEU A 163 -19.80 29.20 20.08
N THR A 164 -18.67 29.40 20.78
CA THR A 164 -17.64 28.34 20.92
C THR A 164 -18.11 27.13 21.71
N HIS A 165 -19.14 27.28 22.56
CA HIS A 165 -19.71 26.19 23.35
C HIS A 165 -20.48 25.15 22.51
N PHE A 166 -20.81 25.47 21.24
CA PHE A 166 -21.40 24.51 20.30
C PHE A 166 -20.34 23.67 19.56
N LEU A 167 -19.05 23.95 19.73
CA LEU A 167 -18.00 23.17 19.10
C LEU A 167 -17.79 21.83 19.84
N PRO A 168 -17.62 20.71 19.11
CA PRO A 168 -17.32 19.43 19.74
C PRO A 168 -15.93 19.49 20.37
N HIS A 169 -15.87 19.51 21.70
CA HIS A 169 -14.64 19.73 22.43
C HIS A 169 -14.01 18.42 22.92
N PHE A 170 -12.79 18.15 22.47
CA PHE A 170 -11.90 17.12 23.00
C PHE A 170 -10.45 17.56 22.77
N ASP A 171 -9.50 16.83 23.37
CA ASP A 171 -8.08 17.04 23.15
C ASP A 171 -7.39 15.73 22.76
N TYR A 172 -6.19 15.84 22.18
CA TYR A 172 -5.37 14.72 21.77
C TYR A 172 -3.88 14.98 21.99
N TYR A 173 -3.11 13.92 22.22
CA TYR A 173 -1.65 14.02 22.27
C TYR A 173 -1.10 14.06 20.86
N PHE A 174 -0.21 15.02 20.59
CA PHE A 174 0.43 15.19 19.29
C PHE A 174 1.94 15.06 19.44
N ILE A 175 2.50 14.02 18.84
CA ILE A 175 3.94 13.77 18.82
C ILE A 175 4.46 14.17 17.45
N ASN A 176 5.19 15.28 17.38
CA ASN A 176 5.88 15.68 16.16
C ASN A 176 7.34 15.25 16.21
N ILE A 177 7.65 14.09 15.63
CA ILE A 177 8.99 13.50 15.60
C ILE A 177 9.98 14.38 14.83
N ARG A 178 9.50 15.15 13.84
CA ARG A 178 10.33 16.08 13.06
C ARG A 178 11.03 17.08 13.96
N GLU A 179 10.33 17.61 14.96
CA GLU A 179 10.81 18.67 15.87
C GLU A 179 11.66 18.15 17.03
N LEU A 180 11.64 16.85 17.33
CA LEU A 180 12.46 16.26 18.39
C LEU A 180 13.94 16.20 17.96
N SER A 181 14.88 16.73 18.75
CA SER A 181 16.30 16.56 18.43
C SER A 181 16.75 15.10 18.62
N ASP A 182 17.77 14.67 17.88
CA ASP A 182 18.35 13.33 18.03
C ASP A 182 18.81 13.08 19.48
N GLU A 183 19.40 14.09 20.13
CA GLU A 183 19.78 14.04 21.55
C GLU A 183 18.57 13.82 22.46
N SER A 184 17.47 14.55 22.24
CA SER A 184 16.23 14.38 23.02
C SER A 184 15.67 12.97 22.87
N ILE A 185 15.71 12.41 21.65
CA ILE A 185 15.26 11.04 21.38
C ILE A 185 16.20 10.02 22.04
N GLN A 186 17.52 10.25 21.98
CA GLN A 186 18.52 9.39 22.60
C GLN A 186 18.44 9.37 24.13
N ASN A 187 17.97 10.45 24.75
CA ASN A 187 17.78 10.56 26.20
C ASN A 187 16.43 10.02 26.70
N LEU A 188 15.59 9.47 25.81
CA LEU A 188 14.35 8.81 26.23
C LEU A 188 14.64 7.56 27.08
N ASN A 189 13.88 7.42 28.17
CA ASN A 189 13.82 6.22 29.00
C ASN A 189 12.98 5.08 28.38
N PHE A 190 12.55 5.26 27.12
CA PHE A 190 11.70 4.35 26.35
C PHE A 190 12.51 3.81 25.17
N LEU A 191 13.05 2.59 25.32
CA LEU A 191 14.02 2.04 24.38
C LEU A 191 13.39 1.73 23.02
N LEU A 192 12.15 1.24 23.00
CA LEU A 192 11.46 0.93 21.74
C LEU A 192 11.11 2.22 21.00
N LEU A 193 10.60 3.24 21.69
CA LEU A 193 10.31 4.54 21.09
C LEU A 193 11.55 5.22 20.54
N LYS A 194 12.69 5.14 21.23
CA LYS A 194 13.95 5.69 20.74
C LYS A 194 14.28 5.16 19.34
N ASN A 195 14.20 3.84 19.17
CA ASN A 195 14.43 3.19 17.87
C ASN A 195 13.41 3.64 16.83
N ILE A 196 12.13 3.64 17.19
CA ILE A 196 11.04 4.00 16.27
C ILE A 196 11.16 5.46 15.84
N PHE A 197 11.44 6.39 16.76
CA PHE A 197 11.54 7.81 16.48
C PHE A 197 12.75 8.13 15.61
N LEU A 198 13.93 7.57 15.91
CA LEU A 198 15.11 7.77 15.07
C LEU A 198 14.90 7.22 13.67
N VAL A 199 14.33 6.01 13.55
CA VAL A 199 14.03 5.40 12.25
C VAL A 199 13.01 6.24 11.46
N LEU A 200 11.89 6.62 12.08
CA LEU A 200 10.85 7.42 11.40
C LEU A 200 11.37 8.81 10.99
N LYS A 201 12.15 9.46 11.85
CA LYS A 201 12.76 10.78 11.60
C LYS A 201 13.69 10.75 10.39
N HIS A 202 14.55 9.73 10.32
CA HIS A 202 15.66 9.69 9.36
C HIS A 202 15.38 8.83 8.13
N SER A 203 14.29 8.05 8.11
CA SER A 203 13.97 7.12 7.01
C SER A 203 13.97 7.70 5.60
N ARG A 204 13.83 9.03 5.45
CA ARG A 204 13.87 9.73 4.14
C ARG A 204 15.26 10.21 3.73
N ASN A 205 16.27 10.04 4.59
CA ASN A 205 17.64 10.46 4.34
C ASN A 205 18.54 9.24 4.25
N GLU A 206 18.63 8.67 3.05
CA GLU A 206 19.41 7.45 2.77
C GLU A 206 20.86 7.56 3.25
N VAL A 207 21.54 8.65 2.88
CA VAL A 207 22.95 8.89 3.23
C VAL A 207 23.14 8.92 4.74
N TYR A 208 22.26 9.63 5.46
CA TYR A 208 22.33 9.68 6.92
C TYR A 208 22.06 8.31 7.54
N VAL A 209 21.05 7.59 7.08
CA VAL A 209 20.71 6.26 7.61
C VAL A 209 21.86 5.29 7.43
N ILE A 210 22.47 5.25 6.24
CA ILE A 210 23.56 4.32 5.98
C ILE A 210 24.80 4.66 6.82
N ASN A 211 25.14 5.95 6.94
CA ASN A 211 26.33 6.38 7.69
C ASN A 211 26.15 6.33 9.22
N ASN A 212 24.92 6.22 9.71
CA ASN A 212 24.61 6.26 11.15
C ASN A 212 23.71 5.08 11.57
N PHE A 213 23.73 3.96 10.84
CA PHE A 213 22.76 2.88 11.04
C PHE A 213 22.76 2.35 12.47
N ASN A 214 23.93 2.15 13.07
CA ASN A 214 24.09 1.71 14.45
C ASN A 214 23.57 2.72 15.50
N ARG A 215 23.47 4.01 15.16
CA ARG A 215 22.89 5.06 16.02
C ARG A 215 21.38 5.12 15.90
N ILE A 216 20.82 4.71 14.76
CA ILE A 216 19.39 4.80 14.46
C ILE A 216 18.66 3.52 14.85
N VAL A 217 19.30 2.37 14.64
CA VAL A 217 18.74 1.03 14.86
C VAL A 217 19.43 0.42 16.08
N VAL A 218 19.01 0.86 17.27
CA VAL A 218 19.60 0.52 18.57
C VAL A 218 18.80 -0.59 19.26
N PHE A 219 18.80 -1.80 18.67
CA PHE A 219 18.18 -2.97 19.28
C PHE A 219 19.15 -3.65 20.27
N GLU A 220 19.30 -3.03 21.44
CA GLU A 220 20.07 -3.56 22.57
C GLU A 220 19.23 -4.56 23.41
N SER A 221 19.91 -5.35 24.24
CA SER A 221 19.28 -6.19 25.25
C SER A 221 18.74 -5.33 26.40
N GLY A 222 17.56 -4.75 26.21
CA GLY A 222 16.78 -4.12 27.28
C GLY A 222 16.00 -5.13 28.13
N ASN A 223 15.08 -4.65 28.96
CA ASN A 223 14.17 -5.48 29.78
C ASN A 223 13.11 -6.24 28.96
N TYR A 224 13.16 -6.16 27.64
CA TYR A 224 12.22 -6.81 26.73
C TYR A 224 12.66 -8.22 26.34
N SER A 225 11.70 -9.06 25.95
CA SER A 225 12.01 -10.41 25.48
C SER A 225 12.91 -10.35 24.24
N LYS A 226 13.88 -11.27 24.16
CA LYS A 226 14.76 -11.40 22.98
C LYS A 226 13.95 -11.57 21.69
N ASN A 227 12.85 -12.31 21.75
CA ASN A 227 12.00 -12.58 20.59
C ASN A 227 11.31 -11.31 20.07
N LEU A 228 10.76 -10.48 20.95
CA LEU A 228 10.16 -9.19 20.57
C LEU A 228 11.19 -8.29 19.89
N ASN A 229 12.37 -8.13 20.50
CA ASN A 229 13.43 -7.30 19.94
C ASN A 229 13.86 -7.73 18.53
N LEU A 230 14.02 -9.04 18.30
CA LEU A 230 14.37 -9.56 16.98
C LEU A 230 13.25 -9.33 15.95
N GLN A 231 11.99 -9.46 16.34
CA GLN A 231 10.85 -9.19 15.45
C GLN A 231 10.75 -7.71 15.08
N LEU A 232 10.83 -6.81 16.06
CA LEU A 232 10.82 -5.36 15.82
C LEU A 232 12.01 -4.92 14.98
N PHE A 233 13.19 -5.53 15.18
CA PHE A 233 14.36 -5.34 14.33
C PHE A 233 14.10 -5.79 12.89
N ARG A 234 13.57 -7.00 12.69
CA ARG A 234 13.21 -7.53 11.35
C ARG A 234 12.24 -6.60 10.63
N ILE A 235 11.18 -6.16 11.32
CA ILE A 235 10.19 -5.21 10.79
C ILE A 235 10.87 -3.91 10.36
N THR A 236 11.76 -3.38 11.21
CA THR A 236 12.51 -2.16 10.94
C THR A 236 13.44 -2.30 9.75
N LEU A 237 14.15 -3.43 9.64
CA LEU A 237 15.04 -3.71 8.51
C LEU A 237 14.29 -3.82 7.19
N LEU A 238 13.16 -4.53 7.17
CA LEU A 238 12.30 -4.65 5.97
C LEU A 238 11.70 -3.29 5.57
N TYR A 239 11.27 -2.50 6.54
CA TYR A 239 10.80 -1.14 6.28
C TYR A 239 11.89 -0.26 5.67
N LEU A 240 13.09 -0.25 6.24
CA LEU A 240 14.21 0.52 5.69
C LEU A 240 14.64 0.01 4.30
N GLN A 241 14.65 -1.31 4.08
CA GLN A 241 14.88 -1.89 2.76
C GLN A 241 13.84 -1.40 1.74
N ALA A 242 12.56 -1.35 2.11
CA ALA A 242 11.49 -0.92 1.21
C ALA A 242 11.57 0.58 0.86
N ILE A 243 12.05 1.42 1.79
CA ILE A 243 12.18 2.87 1.57
C ILE A 243 13.48 3.22 0.85
N LEU A 244 14.59 2.60 1.24
CA LEU A 244 15.94 2.98 0.81
C LEU A 244 16.50 2.07 -0.28
N ASN A 245 15.88 0.93 -0.53
CA ASN A 245 16.26 -0.05 -1.55
C ASN A 245 17.75 -0.43 -1.49
N PHE A 246 18.20 -0.96 -0.33
CA PHE A 246 19.61 -1.31 -0.16
C PHE A 246 20.06 -2.30 -1.23
N ASN A 247 21.17 -1.98 -1.88
CA ASN A 247 21.90 -2.95 -2.68
C ASN A 247 22.80 -3.82 -1.77
N ARG A 248 23.40 -4.86 -2.35
CA ARG A 248 24.25 -5.80 -1.61
C ARG A 248 25.42 -5.12 -0.90
N GLU A 249 26.06 -4.14 -1.53
CA GLU A 249 27.21 -3.42 -0.96
C GLU A 249 26.79 -2.57 0.25
N THR A 250 25.67 -1.88 0.13
CA THR A 250 25.08 -1.05 1.18
C THR A 250 24.69 -1.90 2.37
N PHE A 251 24.01 -3.03 2.14
CA PHE A 251 23.67 -3.95 3.21
C PHE A 251 24.93 -4.52 3.88
N ASN A 252 25.95 -4.92 3.12
CA ASN A 252 27.20 -5.41 3.68
C ASN A 252 27.88 -4.38 4.60
N ARG A 253 27.90 -3.10 4.19
CA ARG A 253 28.44 -2.00 5.02
C ARG A 253 27.68 -1.87 6.33
N ILE A 254 26.36 -1.79 6.27
CA ILE A 254 25.49 -1.72 7.46
C ILE A 254 25.69 -2.95 8.36
N TYR A 255 25.75 -4.14 7.76
CA TYR A 255 25.85 -5.42 8.45
C TYR A 255 27.12 -5.53 9.31
N MET A 256 28.23 -4.92 8.88
CA MET A 256 29.47 -4.94 9.65
C MET A 256 29.33 -4.24 11.00
N ASP A 257 28.58 -3.13 11.03
CA ASP A 257 28.38 -2.28 12.21
C ASP A 257 27.23 -2.74 13.12
N LEU A 258 26.46 -3.76 12.70
CA LEU A 258 25.38 -4.31 13.51
C LEU A 258 25.90 -5.01 14.78
N PRO A 259 25.16 -4.93 15.90
CA PRO A 259 25.40 -5.78 17.06
C PRO A 259 25.30 -7.28 16.71
N ASN A 260 26.18 -8.10 17.27
CA ASN A 260 26.17 -9.56 17.05
C ASN A 260 24.83 -10.23 17.42
N THR A 261 24.07 -9.62 18.33
CA THR A 261 22.75 -10.10 18.77
C THR A 261 21.71 -10.14 17.65
N VAL A 262 21.83 -9.27 16.64
CA VAL A 262 20.88 -9.15 15.52
C VAL A 262 21.46 -9.57 14.17
N LYS A 263 22.77 -9.83 14.06
CA LYS A 263 23.41 -10.21 12.77
C LYS A 263 22.76 -11.42 12.10
N THR A 264 22.47 -12.47 12.87
CA THR A 264 21.81 -13.67 12.31
C THR A 264 20.43 -13.34 11.74
N GLU A 265 19.64 -12.53 12.45
CA GLU A 265 18.31 -12.10 12.01
C GLU A 265 18.39 -11.17 10.79
N ALA A 266 19.37 -10.27 10.77
CA ALA A 266 19.60 -9.37 9.63
C ALA A 266 19.93 -10.16 8.36
N LYS A 267 20.85 -11.13 8.47
CA LYS A 267 21.25 -11.97 7.35
C LYS A 267 20.07 -12.79 6.82
N SER A 268 19.37 -13.51 7.70
CA SER A 268 18.23 -14.35 7.30
C SER A 268 17.09 -13.51 6.69
N THR A 269 16.82 -12.34 7.25
CA THR A 269 15.80 -11.41 6.74
C THR A 269 16.13 -10.94 5.32
N MET A 270 17.38 -10.54 5.07
CA MET A 270 17.79 -10.08 3.75
C MET A 270 17.91 -11.20 2.73
N GLU A 271 18.32 -12.40 3.13
CA GLU A 271 18.31 -13.58 2.25
C GLU A 271 16.88 -13.90 1.78
N GLN A 272 15.91 -13.94 2.71
CA GLN A 272 14.49 -14.14 2.38
C GLN A 272 13.94 -13.02 1.48
N TYR A 273 14.28 -11.75 1.77
CA TYR A 273 13.88 -10.62 0.94
C TYR A 273 14.41 -10.75 -0.49
N MET A 274 15.69 -11.10 -0.65
CA MET A 274 16.32 -11.23 -1.96
C MET A 274 15.73 -12.39 -2.77
N GLU A 275 15.48 -13.53 -2.12
CA GLU A 275 14.82 -14.68 -2.75
C GLU A 275 13.42 -14.30 -3.26
N TRP A 276 12.61 -13.67 -2.41
CA TRP A 276 11.29 -13.17 -2.78
C TRP A 276 11.35 -12.13 -3.92
N ALA A 277 12.30 -11.19 -3.87
CA ALA A 277 12.45 -10.16 -4.89
C ALA A 277 12.81 -10.75 -6.25
N LEU A 278 13.68 -11.78 -6.27
CA LEU A 278 14.04 -12.50 -7.49
C LEU A 278 12.84 -13.25 -8.07
N GLU A 279 12.08 -13.97 -7.24
CA GLU A 279 10.88 -14.69 -7.67
C GLU A 279 9.84 -13.72 -8.27
N LYS A 280 9.62 -12.56 -7.64
CA LYS A 280 8.71 -11.54 -8.17
C LYS A 280 9.20 -10.92 -9.46
N ALA A 281 10.50 -10.64 -9.57
CA ALA A 281 11.07 -10.13 -10.80
C ALA A 281 10.86 -11.12 -11.96
N MET A 282 11.03 -12.43 -11.73
CA MET A 282 10.75 -13.48 -12.73
C MET A 282 9.28 -13.48 -13.16
N VAL A 283 8.34 -13.47 -12.22
CA VAL A 283 6.89 -13.45 -12.54
C VAL A 283 6.50 -12.19 -13.32
N ILE A 284 7.06 -11.03 -12.98
CA ILE A 284 6.81 -9.77 -13.71
C ILE A 284 7.40 -9.85 -15.13
N ALA A 285 8.62 -10.37 -15.27
CA ALA A 285 9.27 -10.55 -16.56
C ALA A 285 8.47 -11.51 -17.47
N GLU A 286 8.03 -12.65 -16.97
CA GLU A 286 7.20 -13.61 -17.71
C GLU A 286 5.88 -12.99 -18.18
N LYS A 287 5.19 -12.24 -17.31
CA LYS A 287 3.95 -11.52 -17.67
C LYS A 287 4.20 -10.49 -18.77
N LYS A 288 5.32 -9.76 -18.70
CA LYS A 288 5.70 -8.79 -19.73
C LYS A 288 5.97 -9.47 -21.07
N ILE A 289 6.77 -10.53 -21.08
CA ILE A 289 7.07 -11.33 -22.29
C ILE A 289 5.79 -11.87 -22.91
N ARG A 290 4.88 -12.43 -22.11
CA ARG A 290 3.60 -12.96 -22.60
C ARG A 290 2.72 -11.89 -23.23
N LYS A 291 2.66 -10.70 -22.61
CA LYS A 291 1.86 -9.57 -23.12
C LYS A 291 2.43 -9.04 -24.44
N GLU A 292 3.74 -8.85 -24.51
CA GLU A 292 4.42 -8.39 -25.73
C GLU A 292 4.27 -9.42 -26.86
N GLY A 293 4.45 -10.71 -26.58
CA GLY A 293 4.24 -11.78 -27.55
C GLY A 293 2.80 -11.85 -28.07
N PHE A 294 1.80 -11.64 -27.21
CA PHE A 294 0.39 -11.58 -27.63
C PHE A 294 0.11 -10.37 -28.52
N GLN A 295 0.67 -9.20 -28.21
CA GLN A 295 0.52 -8.01 -29.05
C GLN A 295 1.18 -8.20 -30.42
N GLN A 296 2.38 -8.79 -30.47
CA GLN A 296 3.06 -9.12 -31.73
C GLN A 296 2.24 -10.10 -32.57
N ALA A 297 1.65 -11.12 -31.95
CA ALA A 297 0.80 -12.09 -32.66
C ALA A 297 -0.43 -11.41 -33.29
N ILE A 298 -1.10 -10.50 -32.57
CA ILE A 298 -2.21 -9.71 -33.12
C ILE A 298 -1.76 -8.84 -34.30
N GLN A 299 -0.64 -8.13 -34.13
CA GLN A 299 -0.12 -7.24 -35.18
C GLN A 299 0.20 -8.04 -36.45
N LYS A 300 0.91 -9.15 -36.31
CA LYS A 300 1.25 -10.03 -37.43
C LYS A 300 0.00 -10.60 -38.10
N GLY A 301 -0.97 -11.06 -37.32
CA GLY A 301 -2.25 -11.56 -37.87
C GLY A 301 -3.05 -10.48 -38.62
N ARG A 302 -2.98 -9.22 -38.16
CA ARG A 302 -3.60 -8.09 -38.86
C ARG A 302 -2.88 -7.76 -40.16
N GLU A 303 -1.55 -7.77 -40.16
CA GLU A 303 -0.74 -7.54 -41.37
C GLU A 303 -0.99 -8.63 -42.41
N GLU A 304 -0.91 -9.90 -42.03
CA GLU A 304 -1.21 -11.03 -42.91
C GLU A 304 -2.65 -10.99 -43.44
N GLY A 305 -3.62 -10.62 -42.59
CA GLY A 305 -5.02 -10.48 -43.00
C GLY A 305 -5.25 -9.32 -43.98
N LEU A 306 -4.59 -8.18 -43.78
CA LEU A 306 -4.64 -7.04 -44.71
C LEU A 306 -3.97 -7.37 -46.05
N GLU A 307 -2.84 -8.07 -46.02
CA GLU A 307 -2.13 -8.49 -47.22
C GLU A 307 -2.99 -9.44 -48.06
N LYS A 308 -3.52 -10.51 -47.45
CA LYS A 308 -4.44 -11.44 -48.12
C LYS A 308 -5.70 -10.74 -48.65
N GLY A 309 -6.33 -9.90 -47.84
CA GLY A 309 -7.52 -9.16 -48.26
C GLY A 309 -7.24 -8.19 -49.42
N ARG A 310 -6.04 -7.62 -49.49
CA ARG A 310 -5.61 -6.77 -50.61
C ARG A 310 -5.36 -7.60 -51.87
N GLU A 311 -4.72 -8.76 -51.76
CA GLU A 311 -4.50 -9.68 -52.89
C GLU A 311 -5.82 -10.17 -53.47
N GLU A 312 -6.70 -10.73 -52.63
CA GLU A 312 -8.04 -11.19 -53.05
C GLU A 312 -8.87 -10.05 -53.65
N GLY A 313 -8.82 -8.85 -53.05
CA GLY A 313 -9.51 -7.68 -53.58
C GLY A 313 -8.98 -7.19 -54.93
N LEU A 314 -7.66 -7.26 -55.15
CA LEU A 314 -7.04 -6.93 -56.44
C LEU A 314 -7.37 -7.97 -57.51
N GLU A 315 -7.36 -9.25 -57.17
CA GLU A 315 -7.72 -10.34 -58.08
C GLU A 315 -9.18 -10.22 -58.52
N LYS A 316 -10.11 -10.13 -57.56
CA LYS A 316 -11.54 -9.93 -57.85
C LYS A 316 -11.80 -8.65 -58.64
N GLY A 317 -11.12 -7.55 -58.30
CA GLY A 317 -11.24 -6.29 -59.04
C GLY A 317 -10.74 -6.38 -60.48
N ARG A 318 -9.70 -7.20 -60.75
CA ARG A 318 -9.23 -7.47 -62.11
C ARG A 318 -10.23 -8.32 -62.89
N GLU A 319 -10.79 -9.36 -62.28
CA GLU A 319 -11.81 -10.21 -62.89
C GLU A 319 -13.07 -9.41 -63.24
N GLU A 320 -13.62 -8.66 -62.27
CA GLU A 320 -14.80 -7.82 -62.48
C GLU A 320 -14.54 -6.71 -63.52
N GLY A 321 -13.33 -6.13 -63.51
CA GLY A 321 -12.91 -5.12 -64.48
C GLY A 321 -12.80 -5.67 -65.91
N LEU A 322 -12.21 -6.87 -66.06
CA LEU A 322 -12.09 -7.58 -67.33
C LEU A 322 -13.46 -7.97 -67.88
N GLU A 323 -14.33 -8.55 -67.04
CA GLU A 323 -15.69 -8.91 -67.44
C GLU A 323 -16.48 -7.68 -67.91
N LYS A 324 -16.40 -6.56 -67.18
CA LYS A 324 -17.06 -5.31 -67.57
C LYS A 324 -16.53 -4.77 -68.90
N ALA A 325 -15.22 -4.83 -69.12
CA ALA A 325 -14.60 -4.41 -70.38
C ALA A 325 -15.05 -5.30 -71.55
N LEU A 326 -15.07 -6.62 -71.36
CA LEU A 326 -15.55 -7.60 -72.34
C LEU A 326 -17.03 -7.39 -72.69
N ARG A 327 -17.89 -7.19 -71.68
CA ARG A 327 -19.32 -6.88 -71.88
C ARG A 327 -19.51 -5.62 -72.72
N LEU A 328 -18.77 -4.55 -72.43
CA LEU A 328 -18.80 -3.32 -73.22
C LEU A 328 -18.32 -3.57 -74.65
N PHE A 329 -17.22 -4.29 -74.83
CA PHE A 329 -16.67 -4.60 -76.14
C PHE A 329 -17.65 -5.39 -77.01
N ILE A 330 -18.24 -6.47 -76.47
CA ILE A 330 -19.23 -7.32 -77.15
C ILE A 330 -20.45 -6.48 -77.58
N ARG A 331 -20.99 -5.65 -76.68
CA ARG A 331 -22.15 -4.78 -76.98
C ARG A 331 -21.87 -3.78 -78.10
N HIS A 332 -20.64 -3.25 -78.17
CA HIS A 332 -20.27 -2.25 -79.16
C HIS A 332 -19.68 -2.82 -80.46
N ASN A 333 -19.39 -4.14 -80.52
CA ASN A 333 -18.78 -4.80 -81.68
C ASN A 333 -19.53 -6.09 -82.08
N PRO A 334 -20.81 -6.01 -82.50
CA PRO A 334 -21.66 -7.19 -82.71
C PRO A 334 -21.24 -8.09 -83.89
N GLY A 335 -20.31 -7.64 -84.74
CA GLY A 335 -19.79 -8.40 -85.89
C GLY A 335 -18.60 -9.31 -85.57
N TRP A 336 -18.08 -9.28 -84.34
CA TRP A 336 -16.96 -10.13 -83.93
C TRP A 336 -17.47 -11.51 -83.47
N SER A 337 -16.79 -12.58 -83.88
CA SER A 337 -17.07 -13.92 -83.34
C SER A 337 -16.56 -14.07 -81.90
N ALA A 338 -17.07 -15.09 -81.19
CA ALA A 338 -16.59 -15.42 -79.85
C ALA A 338 -15.08 -15.70 -79.86
N GLU A 339 -14.57 -16.41 -80.88
CA GLU A 339 -13.16 -16.76 -81.05
C GLU A 339 -12.27 -15.53 -81.31
N GLN A 340 -12.76 -14.56 -82.10
CA GLN A 340 -12.02 -13.31 -82.35
C GLN A 340 -11.91 -12.46 -81.09
N THR A 341 -12.99 -12.39 -80.31
CA THR A 341 -13.02 -11.65 -79.05
C THR A 341 -12.15 -12.34 -78.01
N ALA A 342 -12.26 -13.66 -77.86
CA ALA A 342 -11.44 -14.49 -76.98
C ALA A 342 -9.95 -14.33 -77.26
N SER A 343 -9.55 -14.44 -78.53
CA SER A 343 -8.16 -14.25 -78.94
C SER A 343 -7.64 -12.83 -78.70
N SER A 344 -8.48 -11.80 -78.80
CA SER A 344 -8.06 -10.41 -78.62
C SER A 344 -7.90 -10.00 -77.15
N PHE A 345 -8.63 -10.65 -76.25
CA PHE A 345 -8.58 -10.38 -74.81
C PHE A 345 -7.78 -11.44 -74.04
N ASP A 346 -7.21 -12.42 -74.75
CA ASP A 346 -6.46 -13.56 -74.19
C ASP A 346 -7.27 -14.32 -73.12
N VAL A 347 -8.53 -14.59 -73.44
CA VAL A 347 -9.44 -15.36 -72.59
C VAL A 347 -9.98 -16.57 -73.33
N PRO A 348 -10.40 -17.63 -72.62
CA PRO A 348 -10.99 -18.82 -73.24
C PRO A 348 -12.25 -18.50 -74.08
N THR A 349 -12.41 -19.18 -75.22
CA THR A 349 -13.56 -18.97 -76.11
C THR A 349 -14.90 -19.31 -75.44
N ASP A 350 -14.95 -20.39 -74.68
CA ASP A 350 -16.12 -20.83 -73.89
C ASP A 350 -16.54 -19.78 -72.86
N TYR A 351 -15.59 -19.06 -72.26
CA TYR A 351 -15.88 -17.94 -71.35
C TYR A 351 -16.60 -16.78 -72.07
N ILE A 352 -16.19 -16.44 -73.29
CA ILE A 352 -16.86 -15.41 -74.10
C ILE A 352 -18.25 -15.87 -74.55
N GLU A 353 -18.41 -17.14 -74.94
CA GLU A 353 -19.71 -17.71 -75.30
C GLU A 353 -20.70 -17.64 -74.13
N ASP A 354 -20.26 -18.03 -72.93
CA ASP A 354 -21.07 -17.96 -71.72
C ASP A 354 -21.44 -16.51 -71.35
N LEU A 355 -20.51 -15.57 -71.56
CA LEU A 355 -20.76 -14.14 -71.35
C LEU A 355 -21.75 -13.55 -72.35
N ILE A 356 -21.68 -13.94 -73.64
CA ILE A 356 -22.65 -13.56 -74.67
C ILE A 356 -24.05 -14.06 -74.30
N LEU A 357 -24.16 -15.30 -73.78
CA LEU A 357 -25.42 -15.86 -73.30
C LEU A 357 -25.99 -15.05 -72.12
N LYS A 358 -25.14 -14.69 -71.14
CA LYS A 358 -25.54 -13.84 -70.00
C LYS A 358 -26.03 -12.46 -70.47
N ILE A 359 -25.32 -11.80 -71.38
CA ILE A 359 -25.70 -10.48 -71.93
C ILE A 359 -27.04 -10.54 -72.68
N ARG A 360 -27.36 -11.65 -73.35
CA ARG A 360 -28.65 -11.82 -74.07
C ARG A 360 -29.84 -12.04 -73.13
N ASN A 361 -29.58 -12.47 -71.89
CA ASN A 361 -30.58 -12.75 -70.87
C ASN A 361 -30.73 -11.60 -69.84
N GLU A 362 -29.92 -10.55 -69.95
CA GLU A 362 -30.00 -9.27 -69.24
C GLU A 362 -30.78 -8.24 -70.06
#